data_AF-A0A353FBA2-F1
#
_entry.id   AF-A0A353FBA2-F1
#
_cell.length_a   1.000
_cell.length_b   1.000
_cell.length_c   1.000
_cell.angle_alpha   90.00
_cell.angle_beta   90.00
_cell.angle_gamma   90.00
#
_symmetry.space_group_name_H-M   'P 1'
#
loop_
_entity.id
_entity.type
_entity.pdbx_description
1 polymer ?
#
loop_
_entity_poly.entity_id
_entity_poly.type
_entity_poly.pdbx_seq_one_letter_code
_entity_poly.pdbx_strand_id
1 'polypeptide(L)'
;MVTVIDHRARKLLKLTLKEYAVVNYIHQHSTGGFADITISELSEELGLEQRLYPLLILLEKKGCINILESKSKKTINVVSTDLWYDVVIRGQLKEGGNAFLNQLTEDCVVYLNVNAGRRFDWRLYVDHVESALKVLKKRYPKISEERICKSFQAVIEYKINTWGKDPTMREYLTPVTLFRPTKFLGYLGEVKEYLQNPRK
;
A
#
# COMPACT_ATOMS: atom_id res chain seq x y z
N MET A 1 -19.78 -3.20 25.87
CA MET A 1 -20.04 -3.94 24.61
C MET A 1 -18.87 -4.91 24.41
N VAL A 2 -19.09 -6.23 24.39
CA VAL A 2 -17.98 -7.19 24.23
C VAL A 2 -17.55 -7.16 22.76
N THR A 3 -16.51 -6.39 22.47
CA THR A 3 -15.83 -6.44 21.18
C THR A 3 -15.21 -7.83 21.05
N VAL A 4 -15.70 -8.61 20.09
CA VAL A 4 -15.11 -9.91 19.78
C VAL A 4 -13.64 -9.66 19.42
N ILE A 5 -12.73 -10.16 20.26
CA ILE A 5 -11.30 -10.00 20.03
C ILE A 5 -10.94 -10.86 18.82
N ASP A 6 -10.49 -10.22 17.76
CA ASP A 6 -9.90 -10.93 16.64
C ASP A 6 -8.50 -11.43 17.05
N HIS A 7 -8.45 -12.66 17.56
CA HIS A 7 -7.22 -13.33 17.94
C HIS A 7 -6.24 -13.53 16.78
N ARG A 8 -6.74 -13.59 15.53
CA ARG A 8 -5.90 -13.66 14.33
C ARG A 8 -5.23 -12.32 14.10
N ALA A 9 -5.98 -11.23 14.07
CA ALA A 9 -5.45 -9.88 13.89
C ALA A 9 -4.40 -9.52 14.96
N ARG A 10 -4.70 -9.88 16.22
CA ARG A 10 -3.77 -9.71 17.34
C ARG A 10 -2.45 -10.48 17.14
N LYS A 11 -2.53 -11.75 16.72
CA LYS A 11 -1.33 -12.58 16.46
C LYS A 11 -0.52 -12.02 15.30
N LEU A 12 -1.21 -11.66 14.23
CA LEU A 12 -0.63 -11.10 13.03
C LEU A 12 0.15 -9.82 13.35
N LEU A 13 -0.49 -8.81 13.94
CA LEU A 13 0.15 -7.54 14.32
C LEU A 13 1.10 -7.64 15.52
N LYS A 14 1.32 -8.84 16.06
CA LYS A 14 2.14 -9.10 17.27
C LYS A 14 1.74 -8.17 18.42
N LEU A 15 0.43 -8.05 18.66
CA LEU A 15 -0.14 -7.21 19.69
C LEU A 15 -0.43 -8.02 20.97
N THR A 16 -0.19 -7.39 22.12
CA THR A 16 -0.78 -7.82 23.38
C THR A 16 -2.30 -7.57 23.36
N LEU A 17 -3.03 -8.17 24.30
CA LEU A 17 -4.47 -7.90 24.44
C LEU A 17 -4.76 -6.42 24.71
N LYS A 18 -3.91 -5.80 25.54
CA LYS A 18 -3.98 -4.36 25.86
C LYS A 18 -3.74 -3.48 24.63
N GLU A 19 -2.70 -3.79 23.85
CA GLU A 19 -2.41 -3.10 22.59
C GLU A 19 -3.56 -3.21 21.59
N TYR A 20 -4.10 -4.43 21.41
CA TYR A 20 -5.22 -4.66 20.50
C TYR A 20 -6.48 -3.88 20.90
N ALA A 21 -6.83 -3.87 22.19
CA ALA A 21 -7.99 -3.16 22.70
C ALA A 21 -7.90 -1.65 22.41
N VAL A 22 -6.71 -1.06 22.59
CA VAL A 22 -6.48 0.36 22.30
C VAL A 22 -6.64 0.67 20.81
N VAL A 23 -6.01 -0.09 19.92
CA VAL A 23 -6.11 0.16 18.47
C VAL A 23 -7.55 -0.04 17.98
N ASN A 24 -8.23 -1.08 18.46
CA ASN A 24 -9.63 -1.34 18.12
C ASN A 24 -10.56 -0.21 18.59
N TYR A 25 -10.36 0.27 19.81
CA TYR A 25 -11.12 1.39 20.34
C TYR A 25 -10.91 2.65 19.48
N ILE A 26 -9.66 2.99 19.16
CA ILE A 26 -9.33 4.14 18.30
C ILE A 26 -10.03 4.00 16.94
N HIS A 27 -9.98 2.82 16.33
CA HIS A 27 -10.62 2.57 15.03
C HIS A 27 -12.14 2.76 15.06
N GLN A 28 -12.81 2.23 16.09
CA GLN A 28 -14.27 2.33 16.24
C GLN A 28 -14.73 3.77 16.46
N HIS A 29 -13.89 4.60 17.06
CA HIS A 29 -14.21 5.98 17.41
C HIS A 29 -13.59 7.01 16.44
N SER A 30 -12.75 6.59 15.50
CA SER A 30 -12.29 7.40 14.37
C SER A 30 -13.37 7.46 13.29
N THR A 31 -14.34 8.34 13.45
CA THR A 31 -15.35 8.61 12.41
C THR A 31 -14.72 9.50 11.32
N GLY A 32 -14.68 9.03 10.07
CA GLY A 32 -14.22 9.84 8.94
C GLY A 32 -12.72 10.16 8.91
N GLY A 33 -11.88 9.37 9.59
CA GLY A 33 -10.42 9.49 9.50
C GLY A 33 -9.79 10.47 10.49
N PHE A 34 -10.54 10.97 11.48
CA PHE A 34 -10.00 11.76 12.59
C PHE A 34 -10.73 11.36 13.88
N ALA A 35 -9.99 11.01 14.95
CA ALA A 35 -10.55 10.87 16.28
C ALA A 35 -9.87 11.88 17.21
N ASP A 36 -10.64 12.82 17.74
CA ASP A 36 -10.23 13.62 18.89
C ASP A 36 -10.49 12.75 20.13
N ILE A 37 -9.46 12.06 20.63
CA ILE A 37 -9.58 11.20 21.82
C ILE A 37 -8.83 11.87 22.96
N THR A 38 -9.49 12.06 24.10
CA THR A 38 -8.77 12.44 25.32
C THR A 38 -8.09 11.22 25.93
N ILE A 39 -6.90 11.43 26.50
CA ILE A 39 -6.18 10.33 27.18
C ILE A 39 -7.03 9.78 28.32
N SER A 40 -7.79 10.65 29.01
CA SER A 40 -8.68 10.29 30.11
C SER A 40 -9.82 9.36 29.69
N GLU A 41 -10.54 9.67 28.61
CA GLU A 41 -11.64 8.84 28.12
C GLU A 41 -11.12 7.45 27.71
N LEU A 42 -9.99 7.40 26.98
CA LEU A 42 -9.37 6.14 26.59
C LEU A 42 -8.88 5.32 27.80
N SER A 43 -8.42 6.00 28.86
CA SER A 43 -7.99 5.37 30.12
C SER A 43 -9.16 4.75 30.85
N GLU A 44 -10.27 5.50 30.96
CA GLU A 44 -11.46 5.12 31.71
C GLU A 44 -12.20 3.96 31.03
N GLU A 45 -12.45 4.08 29.71
CA GLU A 45 -13.18 3.07 28.93
C GLU A 45 -12.45 1.72 28.86
N LEU A 46 -11.12 1.75 28.84
CA LEU A 46 -10.30 0.54 28.75
C LEU A 46 -9.76 0.07 30.11
N GLY A 47 -10.13 0.75 31.20
CA GLY A 47 -9.64 0.44 32.56
C GLY A 47 -8.11 0.49 32.66
N LEU A 48 -7.44 1.36 31.90
CA LEU A 48 -6.00 1.48 31.88
C LEU A 48 -5.56 2.52 32.91
N GLU A 49 -4.62 2.16 33.78
CA GLU A 49 -3.92 3.15 34.61
C GLU A 49 -3.07 4.09 33.71
N GLN A 50 -2.90 5.35 34.13
CA GLN A 50 -2.48 6.57 33.40
C GLN A 50 -1.22 6.54 32.48
N ARG A 51 -0.65 5.38 32.15
CA ARG A 51 0.51 5.20 31.26
C ARG A 51 0.10 4.92 29.81
N LEU A 52 -0.85 5.68 29.28
CA LEU A 52 -1.35 5.51 27.92
C LEU A 52 -0.39 6.07 26.85
N TYR A 53 0.30 7.18 27.15
CA TYR A 53 1.18 7.84 26.18
C TYR A 53 2.33 6.94 25.68
N PRO A 54 3.07 6.22 26.55
CA PRO A 54 4.09 5.28 26.07
C PRO A 54 3.52 4.14 25.21
N LEU A 55 2.29 3.70 25.52
CA LEU A 55 1.60 2.67 24.74
C LEU A 55 1.22 3.19 23.35
N LEU A 56 0.74 4.43 23.24
CA LEU A 56 0.43 5.06 21.95
C LEU A 56 1.69 5.20 21.09
N ILE A 57 2.82 5.65 21.67
CA ILE A 57 4.11 5.71 20.96
C ILE A 57 4.54 4.31 20.46
N LEU A 58 4.35 3.27 21.28
CA LEU A 58 4.67 1.90 20.89
C LEU A 58 3.79 1.42 19.73
N LEU A 59 2.49 1.73 19.76
CA LEU A 59 1.53 1.37 18.71
C LEU A 59 1.80 2.13 17.40
N GLU A 60 2.22 3.38 17.48
CA GLU A 60 2.67 4.16 16.32
C GLU A 60 3.94 3.56 15.71
N LYS A 61 4.93 3.19 16.54
CA LYS A 61 6.14 2.48 16.07
C LYS A 61 5.83 1.13 15.42
N LYS A 62 4.75 0.47 15.85
CA LYS A 62 4.23 -0.76 15.22
C LYS A 62 3.43 -0.49 13.94
N GLY A 63 3.26 0.78 13.55
CA GLY A 63 2.52 1.20 12.37
C GLY A 63 1.02 0.97 12.46
N CYS A 64 0.46 0.74 13.66
CA CYS A 64 -0.96 0.44 13.86
C CYS A 64 -1.83 1.69 13.99
N ILE A 65 -1.23 2.80 14.40
CA ILE A 65 -1.88 4.11 14.54
C ILE A 65 -0.94 5.21 14.03
N ASN A 66 -1.50 6.37 13.68
CA ASN A 66 -0.76 7.61 13.48
C ASN A 66 -1.17 8.62 14.56
N ILE A 67 -0.19 9.31 15.16
CA ILE A 67 -0.43 10.45 16.04
C ILE A 67 -0.31 11.71 15.18
N LEU A 68 -1.43 12.42 14.98
CA LEU A 68 -1.53 13.49 13.97
C LEU A 68 -1.10 14.84 14.51
N GLU A 69 -1.54 15.22 15.71
CA GLU A 69 -1.14 16.44 16.39
C GLU A 69 -1.74 16.46 17.81
N SER A 70 -1.05 17.12 18.74
CA SER A 70 -1.56 17.34 20.10
C SER A 70 -1.91 18.82 20.27
N LYS A 71 -3.21 19.14 20.26
CA LYS A 71 -3.68 20.51 20.55
C LYS A 71 -3.47 20.88 22.03
N SER A 72 -3.33 19.90 22.92
CA SER A 72 -3.02 20.09 24.34
C SER A 72 -2.42 18.82 24.96
N LYS A 73 -1.72 18.92 26.11
CA LYS A 73 -1.21 17.75 26.87
C LYS A 73 -2.28 16.72 27.26
N LYS A 74 -3.58 17.06 27.13
CA LYS A 74 -4.72 16.20 27.50
C LYS A 74 -5.46 15.59 26.30
N THR A 75 -5.25 16.12 25.10
CA THR A 75 -5.97 15.74 23.88
C THR A 75 -4.98 15.30 22.82
N ILE A 76 -5.17 14.11 22.27
CA ILE A 76 -4.31 13.58 21.21
C ILE A 76 -5.18 13.18 20.03
N ASN A 77 -4.83 13.67 18.86
CA ASN A 77 -5.48 13.25 17.64
C ASN A 77 -4.79 11.99 17.15
N VAL A 78 -5.48 10.86 17.26
CA VAL A 78 -4.96 9.54 16.89
C VAL A 78 -5.91 8.86 15.92
N VAL A 79 -5.35 8.16 14.95
CA VAL A 79 -6.14 7.44 13.94
C VAL A 79 -5.52 6.06 13.70
N SER A 80 -6.35 5.05 13.47
CA SER A 80 -5.86 3.75 13.01
C SER A 80 -5.30 3.86 11.59
N THR A 81 -4.24 3.14 11.29
CA THR A 81 -3.67 3.09 9.93
C THR A 81 -4.39 2.07 9.04
N ASP A 82 -4.11 2.12 7.74
CA ASP A 82 -4.56 1.10 6.77
C ASP A 82 -4.08 -0.31 7.15
N LEU A 83 -2.98 -0.43 7.90
CA LEU A 83 -2.48 -1.71 8.41
C LEU A 83 -3.51 -2.40 9.31
N TRP A 84 -4.19 -1.64 10.17
CA TRP A 84 -5.26 -2.19 11.01
C TRP A 84 -6.45 -2.65 10.17
N TYR A 85 -6.86 -1.84 9.19
CA TYR A 85 -7.97 -2.16 8.28
C TYR A 85 -7.69 -3.42 7.45
N ASP A 86 -6.49 -3.53 6.88
CA ASP A 86 -6.07 -4.69 6.10
C ASP A 86 -6.08 -5.98 6.92
N VAL A 87 -5.65 -5.91 8.19
CA VAL A 87 -5.62 -7.09 9.05
C VAL A 87 -7.00 -7.49 9.56
N VAL A 88 -7.81 -6.54 10.03
CA VAL A 88 -9.10 -6.84 10.70
C VAL A 88 -10.22 -7.08 9.70
N ILE A 89 -10.28 -6.33 8.60
CA ILE A 89 -11.35 -6.46 7.59
C ILE A 89 -10.97 -7.47 6.50
N ARG A 90 -9.72 -7.46 6.02
CA ARG A 90 -9.28 -8.35 4.93
C ARG A 90 -8.64 -9.64 5.45
N GLY A 91 -8.40 -9.76 6.75
CA GLY A 91 -7.80 -10.93 7.39
C GLY A 91 -6.32 -11.13 7.07
N GLN A 92 -5.66 -10.20 6.40
CA GLN A 92 -4.29 -10.38 5.92
C GLN A 92 -3.42 -9.29 6.52
N LEU A 93 -2.32 -9.68 7.15
CA LEU A 93 -1.17 -8.79 7.22
C LEU A 93 -0.71 -8.58 5.79
N LYS A 94 -0.88 -7.37 5.27
CA LYS A 94 0.17 -6.85 4.40
C LYS A 94 1.37 -6.64 5.32
N GLU A 95 2.10 -7.72 5.62
CA GLU A 95 3.48 -7.61 6.11
C GLU A 95 4.12 -6.56 5.20
N GLY A 96 4.65 -5.48 5.81
CA GLY A 96 5.08 -4.27 5.11
C GLY A 96 5.52 -4.60 3.70
N GLY A 97 4.72 -4.15 2.72
CA GLY A 97 4.76 -4.66 1.36
C GLY A 97 6.20 -4.87 0.93
N ASN A 98 6.52 -6.09 0.48
CA ASN A 98 7.87 -6.52 0.09
C ASN A 98 8.66 -5.28 -0.36
N ALA A 99 9.71 -4.89 0.36
CA ALA A 99 10.36 -3.58 0.15
C ALA A 99 10.72 -3.38 -1.33
N PHE A 100 11.10 -4.47 -2.00
CA PHE A 100 11.28 -4.51 -3.45
C PHE A 100 9.99 -4.25 -4.25
N LEU A 101 8.86 -4.86 -3.89
CA LEU A 101 7.55 -4.60 -4.54
C LEU A 101 7.10 -3.14 -4.37
N ASN A 102 7.25 -2.57 -3.18
CA ASN A 102 6.89 -1.17 -2.94
C ASN A 102 7.79 -0.25 -3.76
N GLN A 103 9.11 -0.47 -3.73
CA GLN A 103 10.07 0.28 -4.53
C GLN A 103 9.78 0.14 -6.03
N LEU A 104 9.56 -1.09 -6.51
CA LEU A 104 9.22 -1.36 -7.90
C LEU A 104 7.93 -0.62 -8.31
N THR A 105 6.91 -0.63 -7.44
CA THR A 105 5.64 0.06 -7.70
C THR A 105 5.84 1.56 -7.79
N GLU A 106 6.56 2.14 -6.81
CA GLU A 106 6.91 3.55 -6.81
C GLU A 106 7.68 3.94 -8.06
N ASP A 107 8.77 3.23 -8.37
CA ASP A 107 9.61 3.49 -9.54
C ASP A 107 8.79 3.46 -10.84
N CYS A 108 7.94 2.44 -11.02
CA CYS A 108 7.13 2.29 -12.22
C CYS A 108 6.09 3.41 -12.36
N VAL A 109 5.40 3.76 -11.27
CA VAL A 109 4.34 4.77 -11.31
C VAL A 109 4.93 6.17 -11.45
N VAL A 110 6.02 6.47 -10.76
CA VAL A 110 6.76 7.74 -10.92
C VAL A 110 7.27 7.87 -12.36
N TYR A 111 7.88 6.81 -12.90
CA TYR A 111 8.36 6.81 -14.28
C TYR A 111 7.23 7.03 -15.30
N LEU A 112 6.09 6.36 -15.12
CA LEU A 112 4.91 6.57 -15.95
C LEU A 112 4.40 8.02 -15.83
N ASN A 113 4.30 8.57 -14.62
CA ASN A 113 3.83 9.93 -14.38
C ASN A 113 4.68 10.98 -15.13
N VAL A 114 6.00 10.86 -15.02
CA VAL A 114 6.95 11.76 -15.68
C VAL A 114 6.78 11.72 -17.20
N ASN A 115 6.71 10.52 -17.78
CA ASN A 115 6.72 10.37 -19.23
C ASN A 115 5.32 10.51 -19.89
N ALA A 116 4.24 10.27 -19.14
CA ALA A 116 2.86 10.40 -19.63
C ALA A 116 2.17 11.72 -19.22
N GLY A 117 2.84 12.56 -18.43
CA GLY A 117 2.25 13.82 -17.91
C GLY A 117 1.09 13.58 -16.95
N ARG A 118 1.17 12.55 -16.10
CA ARG A 118 0.12 12.13 -15.15
C ARG A 118 0.60 12.27 -13.70
N ARG A 119 -0.30 12.07 -12.74
CA ARG A 119 -0.04 12.19 -11.28
C ARG A 119 -0.75 11.11 -10.47
N PHE A 120 -0.49 9.86 -10.80
CA PHE A 120 -0.99 8.70 -10.05
C PHE A 120 -0.24 8.56 -8.72
N ASP A 121 -0.95 8.26 -7.62
CA ASP A 121 -0.34 7.84 -6.35
C ASP A 121 0.01 6.34 -6.42
N TRP A 122 1.29 6.01 -6.29
CA TRP A 122 1.80 4.65 -6.44
C TRP A 122 1.19 3.67 -5.43
N ARG A 123 0.83 4.16 -4.24
CA ARG A 123 0.27 3.32 -3.15
C ARG A 123 -1.02 2.60 -3.57
N LEU A 124 -1.77 3.19 -4.49
CA LEU A 124 -3.03 2.65 -5.01
C LEU A 124 -2.83 1.51 -6.02
N TYR A 125 -1.60 1.27 -6.50
CA TYR A 125 -1.32 0.35 -7.61
C TYR A 125 -0.42 -0.82 -7.25
N VAL A 126 -0.08 -0.99 -5.96
CA VAL A 126 0.76 -2.10 -5.47
C VAL A 126 0.20 -3.46 -5.92
N ASP A 127 -1.10 -3.67 -5.79
CA ASP A 127 -1.74 -4.96 -6.14
C ASP A 127 -1.70 -5.25 -7.66
N HIS A 128 -1.69 -4.20 -8.50
CA HIS A 128 -1.58 -4.33 -9.96
C HIS A 128 -0.16 -4.73 -10.36
N VAL A 129 0.84 -4.05 -9.80
CA VAL A 129 2.26 -4.36 -10.03
C VAL A 129 2.59 -5.75 -9.48
N GLU A 130 2.05 -6.12 -8.32
CA GLU A 130 2.23 -7.45 -7.74
C GLU A 130 1.67 -8.54 -8.67
N SER A 131 0.47 -8.32 -9.21
CA SER A 131 -0.17 -9.29 -10.08
C SER A 131 0.59 -9.48 -11.40
N ALA A 132 1.11 -8.40 -12.00
CA ALA A 132 2.02 -8.48 -13.15
C ALA A 132 3.34 -9.20 -12.79
N LEU A 133 3.92 -8.89 -11.63
CA LEU A 133 5.14 -9.50 -11.13
C LEU A 133 4.99 -11.02 -10.93
N LYS A 134 3.86 -11.48 -10.38
CA LYS A 134 3.54 -12.91 -10.21
C LYS A 134 3.56 -13.64 -11.55
N VAL A 135 2.93 -13.08 -12.58
CA VAL A 135 2.91 -13.67 -13.92
C VAL A 135 4.31 -13.66 -14.56
N LEU A 136 5.07 -12.58 -14.38
CA LEU A 136 6.45 -12.48 -14.87
C LEU A 136 7.37 -13.53 -14.23
N LYS A 137 7.35 -13.64 -12.90
CA LYS A 137 8.12 -14.65 -12.15
C LYS A 137 7.69 -16.08 -12.49
N LYS A 138 6.39 -16.31 -12.75
CA LYS A 138 5.91 -17.62 -13.23
C LYS A 138 6.51 -17.98 -14.59
N ARG A 139 6.61 -17.01 -15.51
CA ARG A 139 7.21 -17.22 -16.84
C ARG A 139 8.73 -17.34 -16.77
N TYR A 140 9.37 -16.61 -15.86
CA TYR A 140 10.83 -16.56 -15.69
C TYR A 140 11.22 -16.75 -14.21
N PRO A 141 11.25 -18.00 -13.71
CA PRO A 141 11.45 -18.27 -12.27
C PRO A 141 12.78 -17.78 -11.69
N LYS A 142 13.80 -17.63 -12.53
CA LYS A 142 15.17 -17.19 -12.14
C LYS A 142 15.46 -15.74 -12.54
N ILE A 143 14.43 -14.93 -12.80
CA ILE A 143 14.62 -13.52 -13.18
C ILE A 143 15.16 -12.73 -11.97
N SER A 144 16.22 -11.95 -12.19
CA SER A 144 16.78 -11.05 -11.17
C SER A 144 15.91 -9.82 -10.96
N GLU A 145 16.02 -9.18 -9.81
CA GLU A 145 15.34 -7.92 -9.49
C GLU A 145 15.65 -6.82 -10.50
N GLU A 146 16.91 -6.67 -10.90
CA GLU A 146 17.32 -5.72 -11.94
C GLU A 146 16.57 -5.97 -13.27
N ARG A 147 16.44 -7.24 -13.69
CA ARG A 147 15.71 -7.60 -14.91
C ARG A 147 14.21 -7.40 -14.76
N ILE A 148 13.67 -7.56 -13.55
CA ILE A 148 12.27 -7.23 -13.26
C ILE A 148 12.06 -5.72 -13.49
N CYS A 149 12.85 -4.86 -12.85
CA CYS A 149 12.71 -3.40 -12.99
C CYS A 149 12.80 -2.96 -14.46
N LYS A 150 13.81 -3.45 -15.19
CA LYS A 150 13.96 -3.18 -16.63
C LYS A 150 12.76 -3.65 -17.47
N SER A 151 12.15 -4.79 -17.12
CA SER A 151 10.98 -5.30 -17.85
C SER A 151 9.76 -4.39 -17.68
N PHE A 152 9.52 -3.90 -16.48
CA PHE A 152 8.41 -2.97 -16.22
C PHE A 152 8.65 -1.61 -16.90
N GLN A 153 9.85 -1.05 -16.77
CA GLN A 153 10.23 0.20 -17.44
C GLN A 153 10.09 0.10 -18.96
N ALA A 154 10.59 -0.97 -19.57
CA ALA A 154 10.51 -1.14 -21.01
C ALA A 154 9.07 -1.24 -21.54
N VAL A 155 8.15 -1.84 -20.77
CA VAL A 155 6.71 -1.84 -21.11
C VAL A 155 6.14 -0.43 -21.07
N ILE A 156 6.49 0.37 -20.07
CA ILE A 156 6.06 1.77 -19.97
C ILE A 156 6.59 2.57 -21.16
N GLU A 157 7.89 2.51 -21.43
CA GLU A 157 8.53 3.25 -22.54
C GLU A 157 7.90 2.90 -23.88
N TYR A 158 7.76 1.61 -24.15
CA TYR A 158 7.16 1.14 -25.39
C TYR A 158 5.72 1.64 -25.55
N LYS A 159 4.91 1.58 -24.49
CA LYS A 159 3.52 2.05 -24.55
C LYS A 159 3.42 3.56 -24.64
N ILE A 160 4.33 4.31 -24.04
CA ILE A 160 4.40 5.76 -24.24
C ILE A 160 4.75 6.09 -25.69
N ASN A 161 5.70 5.39 -26.29
CA ASN A 161 6.10 5.62 -27.68
C ASN A 161 5.00 5.26 -28.69
N THR A 162 4.27 4.17 -28.43
CA THR A 162 3.23 3.66 -29.34
C THR A 162 1.87 4.30 -29.12
N TRP A 163 1.43 4.47 -27.88
CA TRP A 163 0.11 5.02 -27.54
C TRP A 163 0.15 6.51 -27.24
N GLY A 164 1.28 7.07 -26.84
CA GLY A 164 1.37 8.48 -26.42
C GLY A 164 1.06 9.48 -27.53
N LYS A 165 1.28 9.11 -28.80
CA LYS A 165 0.96 9.97 -29.96
C LYS A 165 -0.49 9.89 -30.41
N ASP A 166 -1.19 8.82 -30.06
CA ASP A 166 -2.60 8.62 -30.38
C ASP A 166 -3.48 9.17 -29.24
N PRO A 167 -4.31 10.20 -29.48
CA PRO A 167 -5.15 10.80 -28.45
C PRO A 167 -6.09 9.80 -27.75
N THR A 168 -6.60 8.82 -28.48
CA THR A 168 -7.52 7.80 -27.93
C THR A 168 -6.77 6.79 -27.07
N MET A 169 -5.56 6.41 -27.50
CA MET A 169 -4.76 5.41 -26.79
C MET A 169 -4.06 5.98 -25.57
N ARG A 170 -3.78 7.29 -25.55
CA ARG A 170 -3.12 7.98 -24.42
C ARG A 170 -3.92 7.87 -23.11
N GLU A 171 -5.24 7.75 -23.17
CA GLU A 171 -6.08 7.56 -21.97
C GLU A 171 -5.80 6.24 -21.25
N TYR A 172 -5.29 5.24 -21.98
CA TYR A 172 -4.97 3.92 -21.45
C TYR A 172 -3.57 3.83 -20.84
N LEU A 173 -2.79 4.92 -20.83
CA LEU A 173 -1.50 5.01 -20.14
C LEU A 173 -1.69 5.13 -18.61
N THR A 174 -2.24 4.10 -18.00
CA THR A 174 -2.49 3.99 -16.56
C THR A 174 -1.83 2.74 -15.98
N PRO A 175 -1.46 2.74 -14.69
CA PRO A 175 -0.91 1.54 -14.06
C PRO A 175 -1.85 0.32 -14.15
N VAL A 176 -3.16 0.54 -14.03
CA VAL A 176 -4.18 -0.51 -14.15
C VAL A 176 -4.11 -1.21 -15.50
N THR A 177 -3.99 -0.45 -16.59
CA THR A 177 -3.97 -1.01 -17.94
C THR A 177 -2.63 -1.67 -18.25
N LEU A 178 -1.52 -1.01 -17.90
CA LEU A 178 -0.18 -1.48 -18.23
C LEU A 178 0.20 -2.74 -17.44
N PHE A 179 -0.18 -2.80 -16.17
CA PHE A 179 0.16 -3.91 -15.27
C PHE A 179 -0.98 -4.93 -15.12
N ARG A 180 -1.95 -4.93 -16.05
CA ARG A 180 -2.97 -5.97 -16.09
C ARG A 180 -2.31 -7.33 -16.37
N PRO A 181 -2.49 -8.35 -15.51
CA PRO A 181 -1.76 -9.62 -15.60
C PRO A 181 -1.97 -10.37 -16.93
N THR A 182 -3.19 -10.26 -17.49
CA THR A 182 -3.55 -10.90 -18.75
C THR A 182 -2.91 -10.27 -19.98
N LYS A 183 -2.33 -9.07 -19.84
CA LYS A 183 -1.75 -8.29 -20.95
C LYS A 183 -0.26 -8.04 -20.79
N PHE A 184 0.25 -7.97 -19.56
CA PHE A 184 1.64 -7.59 -19.26
C PHE A 184 2.69 -8.40 -20.03
N LEU A 185 2.57 -9.73 -20.07
CA LEU A 185 3.49 -10.58 -20.85
C LEU A 185 3.39 -10.34 -22.37
N GLY A 186 2.20 -10.01 -22.87
CA GLY A 186 1.99 -9.65 -24.27
C GLY A 186 2.75 -8.36 -24.60
N TYR A 187 2.60 -7.32 -23.78
CA TYR A 187 3.33 -6.07 -23.94
C TYR A 187 4.85 -6.29 -23.88
N LEU A 188 5.34 -7.13 -22.97
CA LEU A 188 6.76 -7.47 -22.90
C LEU A 188 7.26 -8.23 -24.16
N GLY A 189 6.38 -9.00 -24.81
CA GLY A 189 6.65 -9.61 -26.11
C GLY A 189 6.81 -8.55 -27.20
N GLU A 190 5.85 -7.62 -27.27
CA GLU A 190 5.87 -6.48 -28.21
C GLU A 190 7.12 -5.61 -28.04
N VAL A 191 7.59 -5.38 -26.80
CA VAL A 191 8.87 -4.68 -26.52
C VAL A 191 10.03 -5.36 -27.24
N LYS A 192 10.12 -6.71 -27.17
CA LYS A 192 11.23 -7.44 -27.80
C LYS A 192 11.20 -7.31 -29.31
N GLU A 193 10.00 -7.39 -29.91
CA GLU A 193 9.82 -7.19 -31.34
C GLU A 193 10.21 -5.77 -31.78
N TYR A 194 9.81 -4.76 -31.00
CA TYR A 194 10.16 -3.36 -31.25
C TYR A 194 11.67 -3.10 -31.16
N LEU A 195 12.35 -3.65 -30.15
CA LEU A 195 13.82 -3.52 -30.02
C LEU A 195 14.57 -4.21 -31.16
N GLN A 196 13.99 -5.26 -31.75
CA GLN A 196 14.57 -5.95 -32.91
C GLN A 196 14.24 -5.25 -34.23
N ASN A 197 13.14 -4.49 -34.30
CA ASN A 197 12.67 -3.77 -35.49
C ASN A 197 12.03 -2.41 -35.14
N PRO A 198 12.82 -1.38 -34.84
CA PRO A 198 12.31 -0.07 -34.39
C PRO A 198 11.64 0.78 -35.49
N ARG A 199 11.41 0.23 -36.69
CA ARG A 199 10.86 0.94 -37.86
C ARG A 199 9.50 0.43 -38.34
N LYS A 200 8.77 -0.31 -37.51
CA LYS A 200 7.34 -0.60 -37.76
C LYS A 200 6.46 0.32 -36.95
#